data_AF-A0A2X3ILW2-F1
#
_entry.id   AF-A0A2X3ILW2-F1
#
_cell.length_a   1.000
_cell.length_b   1.000
_cell.length_c   1.000
_cell.angle_alpha   90.00
_cell.angle_beta   90.00
_cell.angle_gamma   90.00
#
_symmetry.space_group_name_H-M   'P 1'
#
loop_
_entity.id
_entity.type
_entity.pdbx_description
1 polymer ?
#
loop_
_entity_poly.entity_id
_entity_poly.type
_entity_poly.pdbx_seq_one_letter_code
_entity_poly.pdbx_strand_id
1 'polypeptide(L)'
;MDSIAFWDSPQHGGNSFNRLPPDQAYFTALKGYGASWVRLSWDKWQPEQRDFLLGNADHYQGLMAQDLHTLKETLARAHAAGA
;
A
#
# COMPACT_ATOMS: atom_id res chain seq x y z
N MET A 1 -22.05 -5.38 -0.35
CA MET A 1 -21.70 -5.62 -1.76
C MET A 1 -20.64 -6.69 -1.78
N ASP A 2 -20.70 -7.62 -2.72
CA ASP A 2 -19.68 -8.65 -2.89
C ASP A 2 -18.39 -7.97 -3.40
N SER A 3 -17.29 -8.07 -2.64
CA SER A 3 -16.02 -7.44 -2.98
C SER A 3 -15.42 -7.96 -4.28
N ILE A 4 -15.82 -9.16 -4.74
CA ILE A 4 -15.30 -9.70 -6.00
C ILE A 4 -15.88 -9.02 -7.23
N ALA A 5 -17.13 -8.54 -7.13
CA ALA A 5 -17.83 -7.88 -8.24
C ALA A 5 -17.17 -6.56 -8.69
N PHE A 6 -16.30 -5.98 -7.84
CA PHE A 6 -15.45 -4.84 -8.22
C PHE A 6 -14.60 -5.16 -9.46
N TRP A 7 -14.16 -6.40 -9.62
CA TRP A 7 -13.30 -6.83 -10.73
C TRP A 7 -14.07 -7.31 -11.96
N ASP A 8 -15.41 -7.32 -11.93
CA ASP A 8 -16.24 -7.75 -13.07
C ASP A 8 -16.19 -6.76 -14.26
N SER A 9 -15.65 -5.55 -14.03
CA SER A 9 -15.38 -4.57 -15.08
C SER A 9 -13.96 -4.01 -14.93
N PRO A 10 -13.34 -3.52 -16.02
CA PRO A 10 -12.02 -2.89 -15.96
C PRO A 10 -11.99 -1.74 -14.95
N GLN A 11 -11.05 -1.79 -14.01
CA GLN A 11 -10.86 -0.76 -12.99
C GLN A 11 -9.65 0.10 -13.31
N HIS A 12 -9.81 1.41 -13.25
CA HIS A 12 -8.72 2.35 -13.46
C HIS A 12 -7.92 2.51 -12.16
N GLY A 13 -6.62 2.22 -12.20
CA GLY A 13 -5.78 2.22 -11.00
C GLY A 13 -4.33 2.62 -11.28
N GLY A 14 -3.56 2.72 -10.20
CA GLY A 14 -2.13 3.05 -10.24
C GLY A 14 -1.25 1.96 -9.63
N ASN A 15 0.03 1.98 -10.01
CA ASN A 15 1.06 1.11 -9.46
C ASN A 15 2.10 1.97 -8.72
N SER A 16 2.23 1.78 -7.41
CA SER A 16 3.30 2.40 -6.62
C SER A 16 4.40 1.39 -6.36
N PHE A 17 5.46 1.47 -7.17
CA PHE A 17 6.65 0.62 -7.11
C PHE A 17 7.87 1.39 -6.56
N ASN A 18 7.59 2.47 -5.83
CA ASN A 18 8.59 3.35 -5.25
C ASN A 18 9.24 2.72 -4.01
N ARG A 19 10.47 3.13 -3.70
CA ARG A 19 11.17 2.72 -2.46
C ARG A 19 10.71 3.46 -1.21
N LEU A 20 9.91 4.51 -1.37
CA LEU A 20 9.32 5.27 -0.27
C LEU A 20 7.80 5.02 -0.23
N PRO A 21 7.21 4.89 0.97
CA PRO A 21 5.76 4.88 1.11
C PRO A 21 5.16 6.16 0.52
N PRO A 22 4.11 6.06 -0.32
CA PRO A 22 3.48 7.25 -0.89
C PRO A 22 2.86 8.15 0.17
N ASP A 23 2.98 9.45 -0.05
CA ASP A 23 2.37 10.47 0.79
C ASP A 23 0.94 10.82 0.31
N GLN A 24 0.31 11.76 1.00
CA GLN A 24 -1.04 12.21 0.66
C GLN A 24 -1.10 12.85 -0.74
N ALA A 25 -0.08 13.60 -1.14
CA ALA A 25 -0.05 14.30 -2.41
C ALA A 25 -0.04 13.31 -3.59
N TYR A 26 0.70 12.20 -3.45
CA TYR A 26 0.67 11.10 -4.41
C TYR A 26 -0.75 10.56 -4.61
N PHE A 27 -1.46 10.23 -3.53
CA PHE A 27 -2.80 9.64 -3.64
C PHE A 27 -3.83 10.65 -4.18
N THR A 28 -3.75 11.92 -3.77
CA THR A 28 -4.60 12.99 -4.32
C THR A 28 -4.36 13.16 -5.83
N ALA A 29 -3.09 13.15 -6.27
CA ALA A 29 -2.76 13.24 -7.69
C ALA A 29 -3.28 12.02 -8.46
N LEU A 30 -3.09 10.81 -7.92
CA LEU A 30 -3.58 9.57 -8.50
C LEU A 30 -5.10 9.60 -8.68
N LYS A 31 -5.84 10.10 -7.69
CA LYS A 31 -7.29 10.29 -7.79
C LYS A 31 -7.67 11.29 -8.88
N GLY A 32 -6.92 12.38 -9.01
CA GLY A 32 -7.08 13.38 -10.07
C GLY A 32 -6.93 12.82 -11.49
N TYR A 33 -6.15 11.75 -11.67
CA TYR A 33 -6.04 11.01 -12.93
C TYR A 33 -7.17 10.00 -13.18
N GLY A 34 -8.17 9.93 -12.29
CA GLY A 34 -9.33 9.06 -12.45
C GLY A 34 -9.13 7.63 -11.93
N ALA A 35 -8.08 7.39 -11.14
CA ALA A 35 -7.88 6.09 -10.50
C ALA A 35 -8.83 5.89 -9.31
N SER A 36 -9.30 4.65 -9.13
CA SER A 36 -10.14 4.18 -8.02
C SER A 36 -9.42 3.24 -7.07
N TRP A 37 -8.21 2.79 -7.42
CA TRP A 37 -7.41 1.88 -6.60
C TRP A 37 -5.91 2.03 -6.87
N VAL A 38 -5.10 1.56 -5.93
CA VAL A 38 -3.63 1.54 -6.05
C VAL A 38 -3.05 0.19 -5.63
N ARG A 39 -2.12 -0.34 -6.42
CA ARG A 39 -1.26 -1.47 -6.02
C ARG A 39 0.02 -0.94 -5.37
N LEU A 40 0.27 -1.33 -4.13
CA LEU A 40 1.51 -1.00 -3.40
C LEU A 40 2.50 -2.18 -3.48
N SER A 41 3.73 -1.91 -3.89
CA SER A 41 4.87 -2.82 -3.70
C SER A 41 5.64 -2.45 -2.43
N TRP A 42 5.02 -2.69 -1.28
CA TRP A 42 5.58 -2.38 0.04
C TRP A 42 6.84 -3.19 0.36
N ASP A 43 7.07 -4.32 -0.32
CA ASP A 43 8.30 -5.10 -0.28
C ASP A 43 9.55 -4.29 -0.70
N LYS A 44 9.36 -3.14 -1.37
CA LYS A 44 10.44 -2.24 -1.80
C LYS A 44 10.77 -1.15 -0.79
N TRP A 45 9.97 -0.99 0.25
CA TRP A 45 10.20 0.03 1.28
C TRP A 45 11.35 -0.41 2.18
N GLN A 46 11.98 0.55 2.87
CA GLN A 46 13.01 0.22 3.86
C GLN A 46 12.36 -0.53 5.04
N PRO A 47 12.68 -1.81 5.25
CA PRO A 47 12.19 -2.58 6.40
C PRO A 47 12.88 -2.20 7.71
N GLU A 48 12.22 -2.47 8.83
CA GLU A 48 12.80 -2.48 10.18
C GLU A 48 13.91 -3.53 10.32
N GLN A 49 13.78 -4.68 9.66
CA GLN A 49 14.81 -5.73 9.57
C GLN A 49 15.12 -6.13 8.12
N ARG A 50 15.01 -7.41 7.75
CA ARG A 50 15.36 -7.92 6.41
C ARG A 50 14.17 -7.87 5.46
N ASP A 51 13.03 -8.33 5.93
CA ASP A 51 11.80 -8.52 5.18
C ASP A 51 10.74 -7.57 5.75
N PHE A 52 10.25 -6.61 4.95
CA PHE A 52 9.25 -5.64 5.42
C PHE A 52 8.05 -6.36 6.03
N LEU A 53 7.58 -5.87 7.18
CA LEU A 53 6.48 -6.39 7.99
C LEU A 53 6.78 -7.72 8.69
N LEU A 54 7.55 -8.62 8.08
CA LEU A 54 7.83 -9.97 8.60
C LEU A 54 9.12 -10.07 9.44
N GLY A 55 10.00 -9.08 9.32
CA GLY A 55 11.29 -9.04 10.01
C GLY A 55 12.33 -9.94 9.34
N ASN A 56 12.29 -11.23 9.67
CA ASN A 56 13.10 -12.26 9.02
C ASN A 56 12.19 -13.45 8.70
N ALA A 57 11.90 -13.66 7.41
CA ALA A 57 11.03 -14.75 6.97
C ALA A 57 11.58 -16.15 7.29
N ASP A 58 12.91 -16.31 7.40
CA ASP A 58 13.54 -17.58 7.76
C ASP A 58 13.38 -17.89 9.26
N HIS A 59 13.13 -16.85 10.07
CA HIS A 59 12.94 -16.95 11.50
C HIS A 59 11.85 -15.98 11.98
N TYR A 60 10.62 -16.22 11.50
CA TYR A 60 9.47 -15.37 11.80
C TYR A 60 9.14 -15.36 13.29
N GLN A 61 9.10 -14.16 13.89
CA GLN A 61 8.81 -13.97 15.32
C GLN A 61 7.59 -13.09 15.57
N GLY A 62 6.97 -12.54 14.52
CA GLY A 62 5.85 -11.60 14.62
C GLY A 62 5.99 -10.45 13.63
N LEU A 63 5.01 -9.55 13.64
CA LEU A 63 5.04 -8.37 12.78
C LEU A 63 6.01 -7.32 13.33
N MET A 64 6.78 -6.71 12.45
CA MET A 64 7.64 -5.57 12.77
C MET A 64 6.77 -4.35 13.06
N ALA A 65 6.96 -3.73 14.24
CA ALA A 65 6.06 -2.70 14.75
C ALA A 65 6.15 -1.41 13.91
N GLN A 66 7.36 -1.02 13.50
CA GLN A 66 7.59 0.17 12.69
C GLN A 66 7.06 0.00 11.27
N ASP A 67 7.25 -1.19 10.69
CA ASP A 67 6.74 -1.52 9.36
C ASP A 67 5.19 -1.54 9.35
N LEU A 68 4.58 -2.16 10.37
CA LEU A 68 3.12 -2.18 10.51
C LEU A 68 2.55 -0.77 10.66
N HIS A 69 3.21 0.08 11.45
CA HIS A 69 2.80 1.47 11.59
C HIS A 69 2.86 2.21 10.25
N THR A 70 3.96 2.09 9.52
CA THR A 70 4.15 2.67 8.18
C THR A 70 3.07 2.21 7.19
N LEU A 71 2.77 0.92 7.18
CA LEU A 71 1.73 0.35 6.31
C LEU A 71 0.35 0.93 6.66
N LYS A 72 -0.01 0.95 7.94
CA LYS A 72 -1.30 1.50 8.39
C LYS A 72 -1.47 2.96 8.02
N GLU A 73 -0.44 3.78 8.20
CA GLU A 73 -0.47 5.20 7.81
C GLU A 73 -0.65 5.37 6.30
N THR A 74 0.07 4.58 5.51
CA THR A 74 -0.02 4.62 4.04
C THR A 74 -1.42 4.24 3.57
N LEU A 75 -2.00 3.18 4.14
CA LEU A 75 -3.37 2.76 3.84
C LEU A 75 -4.40 3.81 4.28
N ALA A 76 -4.20 4.49 5.41
CA ALA A 76 -5.07 5.56 5.86
C ALA A 76 -5.05 6.77 4.89
N ARG A 77 -3.88 7.13 4.35
CA ARG A 77 -3.75 8.20 3.35
C ARG A 77 -4.43 7.84 2.02
N ALA A 78 -4.28 6.60 1.56
CA ALA A 78 -4.98 6.10 0.37
C ALA A 78 -6.51 6.16 0.54
N HIS A 79 -7.01 5.64 1.67
CA HIS A 79 -8.42 5.71 2.01
C HIS A 79 -8.94 7.14 2.04
N ALA A 80 -8.22 8.06 2.69
CA ALA A 80 -8.59 9.48 2.76
C ALA A 80 -8.67 10.16 1.38
N ALA A 81 -7.89 9.68 0.40
CA ALA A 81 -7.94 10.14 -0.99
C ALA A 81 -8.99 9.42 -1.86
N GLY A 82 -9.65 8.37 -1.33
CA GLY A 82 -10.58 7.54 -2.09
C GLY A 82 -9.90 6.66 -3.14
N ALA A 83 -8.75 6.08 -2.76
CA ALA A 83 -7.93 5.13 -3.53
C ALA A 83 -7.61 3.87 -2.71
#